data_AF-A0A2I0PIT3-F1
#
_entry.id   AF-A0A2I0PIT3-F1
#
_cell.length_a   1.000
_cell.length_b   1.000
_cell.length_c   1.000
_cell.angle_alpha   90.00
_cell.angle_beta   90.00
_cell.angle_gamma   90.00
#
_symmetry.space_group_name_H-M   'P 1'
#
loop_
_entity.id
_entity.type
_entity.pdbx_description
1 polymer ?
#
loop_
_entity_poly.entity_id
_entity_poly.type
_entity_poly.pdbx_seq_one_letter_code
_entity_poly.pdbx_strand_id
1 'polypeptide(L)'
;MTKNISLEEYQESYHKVAKADRARSFYLHLAIYLTINIISAVINLIFTPNFLWVLFPITFWGMGVVWNYISSFILVDKKLQKLSLKAEKEVIK
;
A
#
# COMPACT_ATOMS: atom_id res chain seq x y z
N MET A 1 -34.19 -13.96 0.38
CA MET A 1 -33.87 -13.94 1.82
C MET A 1 -32.86 -12.84 2.07
N THR A 2 -33.29 -11.69 2.57
CA THR A 2 -32.38 -10.61 2.98
C THR A 2 -31.69 -11.06 4.26
N LYS A 3 -30.39 -11.36 4.16
CA LYS A 3 -29.57 -11.65 5.34
C LYS A 3 -29.50 -10.34 6.14
N ASN A 4 -30.15 -10.28 7.30
CA ASN A 4 -29.99 -9.18 8.24
C ASN A 4 -28.60 -9.34 8.90
N ILE A 5 -27.57 -8.90 8.17
CA ILE A 5 -26.21 -8.78 8.68
C ILE A 5 -26.21 -7.71 9.77
N SER A 6 -25.66 -8.03 10.94
CA SER A 6 -25.46 -7.02 11.98
C SER A 6 -24.49 -5.94 11.47
N LEU A 7 -24.63 -4.71 11.96
CA LEU A 7 -23.74 -3.60 11.57
C LEU A 7 -22.27 -3.95 11.80
N GLU A 8 -21.99 -4.68 12.89
CA GLU A 8 -20.65 -5.18 13.23
C GLU A 8 -20.11 -6.19 12.20
N GLU A 9 -20.92 -7.17 11.78
CA GLU A 9 -20.52 -8.18 10.77
C GLU A 9 -20.23 -7.51 9.41
N TYR A 10 -21.02 -6.49 9.04
CA TYR A 10 -20.78 -5.71 7.82
C TYR A 10 -19.47 -4.92 7.90
N GLN A 11 -19.21 -4.22 9.01
CA GLN A 11 -18.00 -3.43 9.20
C GLN A 11 -16.74 -4.32 9.17
N GLU A 12 -16.76 -5.46 9.84
CA GLU A 12 -15.62 -6.38 9.87
C GLU A 12 -15.29 -6.91 8.47
N SER A 13 -16.32 -7.31 7.71
CA SER A 13 -16.18 -7.76 6.32
C SER A 13 -15.60 -6.65 5.42
N TYR A 14 -16.14 -5.44 5.51
CA TYR A 14 -15.65 -4.29 4.75
C TYR A 14 -14.17 -3.98 5.05
N HIS A 15 -13.76 -4.03 6.32
CA HIS A 15 -12.37 -3.81 6.71
C HIS A 15 -11.42 -4.87 6.16
N LYS A 16 -11.82 -6.14 6.13
CA LYS A 16 -11.03 -7.24 5.55
C LYS A 16 -10.80 -7.03 4.05
N VAL A 17 -11.87 -6.73 3.31
CA VAL A 17 -11.79 -6.49 1.85
C VAL A 17 -10.93 -5.26 1.56
N ALA A 18 -11.16 -4.15 2.27
CA ALA A 18 -10.40 -2.92 2.07
C ALA A 18 -8.90 -3.10 2.37
N LYS A 19 -8.54 -3.94 3.36
CA LYS A 19 -7.14 -4.26 3.68
C LYS A 19 -6.50 -5.11 2.58
N ALA A 20 -7.23 -6.09 2.05
CA ALA A 20 -6.76 -6.93 0.94
C ALA A 20 -6.52 -6.12 -0.34
N ASP A 21 -7.44 -5.21 -0.69
CA ASP A 21 -7.29 -4.34 -1.86
C ASP A 21 -6.10 -3.38 -1.74
N ARG A 22 -5.86 -2.81 -0.56
CA ARG A 22 -4.67 -1.99 -0.30
C ARG A 22 -3.38 -2.79 -0.49
N ALA A 23 -3.33 -4.00 0.06
CA ALA A 23 -2.16 -4.87 -0.10
C ALA A 23 -1.93 -5.21 -1.58
N ARG A 24 -2.99 -5.56 -2.31
CA ARG A 24 -2.92 -5.86 -3.74
C ARG A 24 -2.40 -4.68 -4.55
N SER A 25 -2.91 -3.47 -4.30
CA SER A 25 -2.46 -2.24 -4.97
C SER A 25 -0.97 -1.97 -4.69
N PHE A 26 -0.53 -2.13 -3.44
CA PHE A 26 0.88 -2.00 -3.09
C PHE A 26 1.77 -3.00 -3.82
N TYR A 27 1.40 -4.29 -3.84
CA TYR A 27 2.19 -5.32 -4.53
C TYR A 27 2.26 -5.09 -6.04
N LEU A 28 1.21 -4.56 -6.66
CA LEU A 28 1.22 -4.22 -8.08
C LEU A 28 2.21 -3.08 -8.37
N HIS A 29 2.22 -2.02 -7.55
CA HIS A 29 3.20 -0.94 -7.68
C HIS A 29 4.63 -1.44 -7.45
N LEU A 30 4.84 -2.31 -6.46
CA LEU A 30 6.14 -2.92 -6.19
C LEU A 30 6.62 -3.80 -7.36
N ALA A 31 5.73 -4.62 -7.93
CA ALA A 31 6.05 -5.47 -9.07
C ALA A 31 6.45 -4.66 -10.31
N ILE A 32 5.70 -3.58 -10.61
CA ILE A 32 6.04 -2.65 -11.71
C ILE A 32 7.39 -1.99 -11.44
N TYR A 33 7.61 -1.50 -10.22
CA TYR A 33 8.87 -0.88 -9.82
C TYR A 33 10.06 -1.84 -10.03
N LEU A 34 9.97 -3.08 -9.55
CA LEU A 34 11.05 -4.06 -9.72
C LEU A 34 11.27 -4.38 -11.20
N THR A 35 10.20 -4.61 -11.96
CA THR A 35 10.29 -4.98 -13.38
C THR A 35 10.97 -3.88 -14.20
N ILE A 36 10.53 -2.62 -14.05
CA ILE A 36 11.11 -1.49 -14.79
C ILE A 36 12.56 -1.23 -14.39
N ASN A 37 12.89 -1.34 -13.09
CA ASN A 37 14.26 -1.12 -12.64
C ASN A 37 15.21 -2.24 -13.10
N ILE A 38 14.76 -3.50 -13.16
CA ILE A 38 15.55 -4.61 -13.71
C ILE A 38 15.84 -4.36 -15.19
N ILE A 39 14.81 -4.03 -15.99
CA ILE A 39 14.99 -3.73 -17.42
C ILE A 39 15.93 -2.53 -17.60
N SER A 40 15.74 -1.47 -16.81
CA SER A 40 16.58 -0.28 -16.86
C SER A 40 18.03 -0.58 -16.46
N ALA A 41 18.25 -1.46 -15.48
CA ALA A 41 19.59 -1.91 -15.09
C ALA A 41 20.27 -2.67 -16.22
N VAL A 42 19.56 -3.58 -16.89
CA VAL A 42 20.07 -4.32 -18.05
C VAL A 42 20.47 -3.35 -19.17
N ILE A 43 19.61 -2.39 -19.51
CA ILE A 43 19.91 -1.35 -20.51
C ILE A 43 21.13 -0.54 -20.09
N ASN A 44 21.19 -0.08 -18.84
CA ASN A 44 22.29 0.73 -18.36
C ASN A 44 23.64 0.00 -18.47
N LEU A 45 23.68 -1.28 -18.08
CA LEU A 45 24.90 -2.09 -18.13
C LEU A 45 25.33 -2.44 -19.56
N ILE A 46 24.39 -2.58 -20.50
CA ILE A 46 24.71 -2.89 -21.90
C ILE A 46 25.19 -1.64 -22.66
N PHE A 47 24.47 -0.53 -22.54
CA PHE A 47 24.69 0.64 -23.40
C PHE A 47 25.63 1.68 -22.79
N THR A 48 25.62 1.82 -21.46
CA THR A 48 26.37 2.86 -20.75
C THR A 48 26.97 2.34 -19.45
N PRO A 49 27.80 1.29 -19.46
CA PRO A 49 28.31 0.66 -18.24
C PRO A 49 29.19 1.59 -17.38
N ASN A 50 29.82 2.59 -18.01
CA ASN A 50 30.69 3.55 -17.32
C ASN A 50 29.91 4.59 -16.49
N PHE A 51 28.58 4.66 -16.65
CA PHE A 51 27.73 5.59 -15.90
C PHE A 51 26.42 4.93 -15.47
N LEU A 52 26.31 4.64 -14.18
CA LEU A 52 25.17 3.93 -13.59
C LEU A 52 23.94 4.83 -13.37
N TRP A 53 23.37 5.37 -14.45
CA TRP A 53 22.18 6.22 -14.38
C TRP A 53 20.97 5.50 -13.78
N VAL A 54 20.93 4.17 -13.75
CA VAL A 54 19.85 3.40 -13.12
C VAL A 54 19.70 3.68 -11.62
N LEU A 55 20.73 4.21 -10.96
CA LEU A 55 20.66 4.59 -9.54
C LEU A 55 19.65 5.73 -9.28
N PHE A 56 19.46 6.64 -10.24
CA PHE A 56 18.51 7.74 -10.09
C PHE A 56 17.04 7.27 -10.01
N PRO A 57 16.49 6.47 -10.95
CA PRO A 57 15.14 5.95 -10.83
C PRO A 57 14.99 5.01 -9.63
N ILE A 58 15.98 4.18 -9.31
CA ILE A 58 15.93 3.30 -8.12
C ILE A 58 15.77 4.15 -6.85
N THR A 59 16.59 5.17 -6.67
CA THR A 59 16.55 5.99 -5.46
C THR A 59 15.28 6.85 -5.40
N PHE A 60 14.96 7.58 -6.46
CA PHE A 60 13.82 8.50 -6.47
C PHE A 60 12.48 7.75 -6.42
N TRP A 61 12.29 6.72 -7.25
CA TRP A 61 11.04 5.95 -7.24
C TRP A 61 10.95 5.01 -6.05
N GLY A 62 12.09 4.50 -5.56
CA GLY A 62 12.15 3.67 -4.36
C GLY A 62 11.58 4.39 -3.13
N MET A 63 11.87 5.69 -2.98
CA MET A 63 11.25 6.51 -1.93
C MET A 63 9.72 6.55 -2.04
N GLY A 64 9.18 6.65 -3.26
CA GLY A 64 7.74 6.60 -3.51
C GLY A 64 7.10 5.27 -3.10
N VAL A 65 7.77 4.15 -3.37
CA VAL A 65 7.31 2.82 -2.94
C VAL A 65 7.31 2.69 -1.42
N VAL A 66 8.36 3.17 -0.74
CA VAL A 66 8.43 3.18 0.74
C VAL A 66 7.32 4.03 1.33
N TRP A 67 7.04 5.20 0.76
CA TRP A 67 5.92 6.03 1.19
C TRP A 67 4.58 5.32 1.01
N ASN A 68 4.39 4.64 -0.12
CA ASN A 68 3.15 3.91 -0.41
C ASN A 68 2.94 2.75 0.58
N TYR A 69 4.01 2.08 1.01
CA TYR A 69 3.98 1.08 2.09
C TYR A 69 3.54 1.68 3.42
N ILE A 70 4.19 2.76 3.86
CA ILE A 70 3.88 3.43 5.13
C ILE A 70 2.43 3.90 5.15
N SER A 71 1.97 4.50 4.06
CA SER A 71 0.58 4.96 3.91
C SER A 71 -0.41 3.79 3.98
N SER A 72 -0.17 2.74 3.18
CA SER A 72 -1.12 1.64 3.01
C SER A 72 -1.27 0.75 4.25
N PHE A 73 -0.18 0.58 5.02
CA PHE A 73 -0.15 -0.36 6.15
C PHE A 73 -0.07 0.31 7.52
N ILE A 74 0.63 1.44 7.68
CA ILE A 74 0.89 2.03 9.00
C ILE A 74 -0.12 3.15 9.31
N LEU A 75 -0.32 4.08 8.38
CA LEU A 75 -1.16 5.26 8.63
C LEU A 75 -2.65 4.92 8.65
N VAL A 76 -3.09 4.03 7.75
CA VAL A 76 -4.50 3.61 7.69
C VAL A 76 -4.91 2.84 8.94
N ASP A 77 -4.11 1.88 9.40
CA ASP A 77 -4.44 1.07 10.59
C ASP A 77 -4.52 1.96 11.85
N LYS A 78 -3.62 2.95 12.00
CA LYS A 78 -3.70 3.95 13.09
C LYS A 78 -4.95 4.83 13.00
N LYS A 79 -5.35 5.23 11.78
CA LYS A 79 -6.55 6.06 11.57
C LYS A 79 -7.81 5.28 11.94
N LEU A 80 -7.89 4.02 11.55
CA LEU A 80 -9.03 3.14 11.86
C LEU A 80 -9.18 2.90 13.37
N GLN A 81 -8.08 2.62 14.08
CA GLN A 81 -8.11 2.49 15.54
C GLN A 81 -8.57 3.77 16.25
N LYS A 82 -8.12 4.94 15.80
CA LYS A 82 -8.59 6.21 16.39
C LYS A 82 -10.08 6.45 16.14
N LEU A 83 -10.61 6.02 15.01
CA LEU A 83 -12.02 6.15 14.68
C LEU A 83 -12.88 5.21 15.53
N SER A 84 -12.48 3.95 15.73
CA SER A 84 -13.21 3.02 16.60
C SER A 84 -13.24 3.51 18.05
N LEU A 85 -12.10 3.97 18.58
CA LEU A 85 -12.01 4.53 19.94
C LEU A 85 -12.86 5.80 20.12
N LYS A 86 -13.04 6.59 19.07
CA LYS A 86 -13.90 7.78 19.12
C LYS A 86 -15.38 7.40 19.08
N ALA A 87 -15.75 6.45 18.22
CA ALA A 87 -17.13 5.96 18.11
C ALA A 87 -17.61 5.29 19.42
N GLU A 88 -16.78 4.45 20.05
CA GLU A 88 -17.09 3.82 21.34
C GLU A 88 -17.37 4.87 22.44
N LYS A 89 -16.56 5.95 22.49
CA LYS A 89 -16.75 7.03 23.46
C LYS A 89 -18.03 7.84 23.22
N GLU A 90 -18.45 7.98 21.96
CA GLU A 90 -19.69 8.68 21.60
C GLU A 90 -20.93 7.84 21.89
N VAL A 91 -20.86 6.51 21.80
CA VAL A 91 -21.97 5.60 22.12
C VAL A 91 -22.18 5.45 23.64
N ILE A 92 -21.10 5.49 24.43
CA ILE A 92 -21.16 5.33 25.90
C ILE A 92 -21.64 6.62 26.61
N LYS A 93 -21.58 7.77 25.94
CA LYS A 93 -21.97 9.07 26.48
C LYS A 93 -23.46 9.36 26.27
#